data_AF-A0A957HA12-F1
#
_entry.id   AF-A0A957HA12-F1
#
_cell.length_a   1.000
_cell.length_b   1.000
_cell.length_c   1.000
_cell.angle_alpha   90.00
_cell.angle_beta   90.00
_cell.angle_gamma   90.00
#
_symmetry.space_group_name_H-M   'P 1'
#
loop_
_entity.id
_entity.type
_entity.pdbx_description
1 polymer ?
#
loop_
_entity_poly.entity_id
_entity_poly.type
_entity_poly.pdbx_seq_one_letter_code
_entity_poly.pdbx_strand_id
1 'polypeptide(L)'
;LLPEYTPDEEVANRLGGLVGESQSVHRELVQYLAFEMHQRCSTQGREIDEDDLRQVLDNHPTYPHLTSDLITLTKQRGTLLEERLGQYRFIHLAFQEYLVARYLAETVRSDSGLPGIAAFLEEGPILDSWWREPALLVCGYLSIGTPGMAQKFLRRLAGLDPRPHEVAADTVIAAVEITCAAAAEWPTI
;
A
#
# COMPACT_ATOMS: atom_id res chain seq x y z
N LEU A 1 0.87 1.55 40.46
CA LEU A 1 -0.43 1.76 39.77
C LEU A 1 -0.36 1.00 38.47
N LEU A 2 -0.71 -0.28 38.51
CA LEU A 2 -0.87 -1.08 37.29
C LEU A 2 -2.19 -0.64 36.66
N PRO A 3 -2.25 -0.33 35.35
CA PRO A 3 -3.52 -0.08 34.70
C PRO A 3 -4.32 -1.38 34.72
N GLU A 4 -5.54 -1.34 35.26
CA GLU A 4 -6.53 -2.42 35.16
C GLU A 4 -6.94 -2.58 33.70
N TYR A 5 -6.16 -3.36 32.95
CA TYR A 5 -6.53 -3.86 31.64
C TYR A 5 -7.44 -5.07 31.84
N THR A 6 -8.73 -4.82 31.98
CA THR A 6 -9.75 -5.83 31.71
C THR A 6 -10.34 -5.49 30.34
N PRO A 7 -9.86 -6.10 29.24
CA PRO A 7 -10.55 -5.94 27.98
C PRO A 7 -11.92 -6.61 28.13
N ASP A 8 -12.97 -5.84 27.89
CA ASP A 8 -14.34 -6.33 27.80
C ASP A 8 -14.35 -7.57 26.87
N GLU A 9 -14.80 -8.70 27.39
CA GLU A 9 -14.75 -10.00 26.71
C GLU A 9 -15.53 -9.96 25.37
N GLU A 10 -16.52 -9.07 25.30
CA GLU A 10 -17.32 -8.78 24.11
C GLU A 10 -16.51 -8.04 23.03
N VAL A 11 -15.66 -7.09 23.44
CA VAL A 11 -14.72 -6.42 22.55
C VAL A 11 -13.67 -7.44 22.11
N ALA A 12 -13.08 -8.22 23.02
CA ALA A 12 -12.14 -9.29 22.66
C ALA A 12 -12.70 -10.32 21.66
N ASN A 13 -13.99 -10.65 21.74
CA ASN A 13 -14.65 -11.56 20.80
C ASN A 13 -14.96 -10.90 19.44
N ARG A 14 -15.39 -9.63 19.38
CA ARG A 14 -15.51 -8.88 18.11
C ARG A 14 -14.14 -8.66 17.45
N LEU A 15 -13.11 -8.42 18.25
CA LEU A 15 -11.70 -8.31 17.85
C LEU A 15 -11.14 -9.63 17.31
N GLY A 16 -11.53 -10.75 17.91
CA GLY A 16 -11.26 -12.10 17.39
C GLY A 16 -11.90 -12.35 16.02
N GLY A 17 -13.02 -11.69 15.69
CA GLY A 17 -13.65 -11.76 14.37
C GLY A 17 -12.86 -11.04 13.27
N LEU A 18 -12.35 -9.83 13.56
CA LEU A 18 -11.51 -9.06 12.62
C LEU A 18 -10.13 -9.67 12.36
N VAL A 19 -9.56 -10.35 13.37
CA VAL A 19 -8.27 -11.04 13.25
C VAL A 19 -8.43 -12.50 12.82
N GLY A 20 -9.56 -13.14 13.14
CA GLY A 20 -9.79 -14.57 13.01
C GLY A 20 -10.64 -15.03 11.83
N GLU A 21 -11.60 -14.23 11.33
CA GLU A 21 -12.52 -14.68 10.27
C GLU A 21 -12.30 -14.07 8.87
N SER A 22 -11.40 -13.09 8.74
CA SER A 22 -10.40 -13.17 7.67
C SER A 22 -9.28 -12.17 7.87
N GLN A 23 -8.13 -12.66 8.35
CA GLN A 23 -6.85 -11.93 8.32
C GLN A 23 -6.54 -11.37 6.91
N SER A 24 -7.11 -11.95 5.84
CA SER A 24 -7.00 -11.40 4.49
C SER A 24 -7.77 -10.10 4.32
N VAL A 25 -9.00 -10.00 4.83
CA VAL A 25 -9.84 -8.80 4.72
C VAL A 25 -9.23 -7.64 5.50
N HIS A 26 -8.74 -7.89 6.72
CA HIS A 26 -8.04 -6.83 7.46
C HIS A 26 -6.80 -6.34 6.71
N ARG A 27 -6.01 -7.26 6.15
CA ARG A 27 -4.82 -6.91 5.37
C ARG A 27 -5.16 -6.12 4.10
N GLU A 28 -6.20 -6.55 3.37
CA GLU A 28 -6.71 -5.88 2.18
C GLU A 28 -7.21 -4.46 2.49
N LEU A 29 -7.88 -4.28 3.63
CA LEU A 29 -8.30 -2.98 4.12
C LEU A 29 -7.10 -2.08 4.40
N VAL A 30 -6.12 -2.54 5.18
CA VAL A 30 -4.98 -1.67 5.55
C VAL A 30 -4.06 -1.38 4.37
N GLN A 31 -3.93 -2.28 3.39
CA GLN A 31 -3.20 -1.96 2.15
C GLN A 31 -3.92 -0.94 1.28
N TYR A 32 -5.26 -0.99 1.22
CA TYR A 32 -6.06 0.01 0.54
C TYR A 32 -5.91 1.38 1.20
N LEU A 33 -6.03 1.44 2.53
CA LEU A 33 -5.82 2.68 3.28
C LEU A 33 -4.39 3.23 3.09
N ALA A 34 -3.37 2.36 3.11
CA ALA A 34 -1.99 2.77 2.83
C ALA A 34 -1.85 3.41 1.45
N PHE A 35 -2.45 2.80 0.42
CA PHE A 35 -2.46 3.33 -0.94
C PHE A 35 -3.14 4.70 -1.03
N GLU A 36 -4.35 4.83 -0.47
CA GLU A 36 -5.11 6.09 -0.46
C GLU A 36 -4.38 7.21 0.29
N MET A 37 -3.76 6.90 1.44
CA MET A 37 -2.92 7.85 2.15
C MET A 37 -1.70 8.24 1.29
N HIS A 38 -1.00 7.28 0.69
CA HIS A 38 0.24 7.54 -0.07
C HIS A 38 0.00 8.41 -1.32
N GLN A 39 -1.18 8.31 -1.94
CA GLN A 39 -1.58 9.15 -3.07
C GLN A 39 -1.67 10.64 -2.75
N ARG A 40 -1.84 11.03 -1.47
CA ARG A 40 -1.95 12.43 -1.04
C ARG A 40 -0.62 13.19 -1.02
N CYS A 41 0.46 12.64 -1.60
CA CYS A 41 1.84 13.15 -1.62
C CYS A 41 2.59 13.09 -0.26
N SER A 42 3.90 13.33 -0.28
CA SER A 42 4.78 13.18 0.90
C SER A 42 4.44 14.08 2.10
N THR A 43 3.75 15.21 1.87
CA THR A 43 3.40 16.17 2.94
C THR A 43 2.08 15.85 3.64
N GLN A 44 1.14 15.21 2.95
CA GLN A 44 -0.20 14.90 3.49
C GLN A 44 -0.49 13.39 3.56
N GLY A 45 0.38 12.55 2.99
CA GLY A 45 0.17 11.12 2.91
C GLY A 45 0.70 10.33 4.09
N ARG A 46 1.38 10.98 5.05
CA ARG A 46 1.93 10.30 6.24
C ARG A 46 0.93 10.19 7.38
N GLU A 47 0.01 11.14 7.49
CA GLU A 47 -0.97 11.23 8.55
C GLU A 47 -2.33 11.57 7.92
N ILE A 48 -3.41 11.05 8.51
CA ILE A 48 -4.78 11.28 8.08
C ILE A 48 -5.65 11.53 9.31
N ASP A 49 -6.54 12.52 9.27
CA ASP A 49 -7.49 12.70 10.38
C ASP A 49 -8.61 11.64 10.36
N GLU A 50 -9.37 11.55 11.45
CA GLU A 50 -10.43 10.54 11.57
C GLU A 50 -11.52 10.69 10.50
N ASP A 51 -11.90 11.92 10.16
CA ASP A 51 -13.00 12.18 9.23
C ASP A 51 -12.60 11.78 7.80
N ASP A 52 -11.38 12.13 7.41
CA ASP A 52 -10.79 11.73 6.14
C ASP A 52 -10.57 10.21 6.06
N LEU A 53 -10.12 9.57 7.15
CA LEU A 53 -9.96 8.12 7.21
C LEU A 53 -11.31 7.42 7.04
N ARG A 54 -12.34 7.90 7.73
CA ARG A 54 -13.72 7.40 7.56
C ARG A 54 -14.16 7.56 6.12
N GLN A 55 -13.98 8.74 5.54
CA GLN A 55 -14.37 9.00 4.15
C GLN A 55 -13.67 8.03 3.19
N VAL A 56 -12.38 7.77 3.36
CA VAL A 56 -11.63 6.81 2.53
C VAL A 56 -12.26 5.41 2.59
N LEU A 57 -12.53 4.90 3.81
CA LEU A 57 -13.04 3.54 3.98
C LEU A 57 -14.53 3.41 3.64
N ASP A 58 -15.32 4.44 3.91
CA ASP A 58 -16.76 4.47 3.67
C ASP A 58 -17.10 4.64 2.18
N ASN A 59 -16.18 5.21 1.39
CA ASN A 59 -16.32 5.27 -0.08
C ASN A 59 -15.96 3.96 -0.76
N HIS A 60 -15.26 3.05 -0.08
CA HIS A 60 -14.93 1.74 -0.64
C HIS A 60 -16.17 0.84 -0.66
N PRO A 61 -16.41 -0.01 -1.68
CA PRO A 61 -17.58 -0.89 -1.71
C PRO A 61 -17.63 -1.92 -0.57
N THR A 62 -16.46 -2.31 -0.05
CA THR A 62 -16.33 -3.44 0.89
C THR A 62 -16.12 -3.01 2.34
N TYR A 63 -15.43 -1.90 2.62
CA TYR A 63 -14.93 -1.59 3.97
C TYR A 63 -15.82 -0.75 4.91
N PRO A 64 -16.95 -0.12 4.52
CA PRO A 64 -17.70 0.79 5.40
C PRO A 64 -18.13 0.16 6.72
N HIS A 65 -18.48 -1.13 6.69
CA HIS A 65 -18.91 -1.89 7.87
C HIS A 65 -17.77 -2.19 8.86
N LEU A 66 -16.50 -2.00 8.46
CA LEU A 66 -15.31 -2.26 9.27
C LEU A 66 -14.64 -0.98 9.78
N THR A 67 -15.01 0.19 9.24
CA THR A 67 -14.40 1.49 9.54
C THR A 67 -14.37 1.80 11.04
N SER A 68 -15.53 1.72 11.70
CA SER A 68 -15.65 2.06 13.12
C SER A 68 -14.87 1.09 14.03
N ASP A 69 -14.81 -0.18 13.64
CA ASP A 69 -14.06 -1.18 14.39
C ASP A 69 -12.56 -0.95 14.26
N LEU A 70 -12.04 -0.63 13.07
CA LEU A 70 -10.63 -0.29 12.86
C LEU A 70 -10.19 0.92 13.69
N ILE A 71 -11.02 1.98 13.71
CA ILE A 71 -10.74 3.20 14.48
C ILE A 71 -10.68 2.87 15.97
N THR A 72 -11.66 2.12 16.48
CA THR A 72 -11.73 1.70 17.88
C THR A 72 -10.52 0.85 18.26
N LEU A 73 -10.18 -0.11 17.40
CA LEU A 73 -9.01 -0.97 17.51
C LEU A 73 -7.70 -0.18 17.63
N THR A 74 -7.52 0.77 16.72
CA THR A 74 -6.30 1.57 16.62
C THR A 74 -6.11 2.42 17.88
N LYS A 75 -7.18 3.03 18.39
CA LYS A 75 -7.15 3.82 19.63
C LYS A 75 -6.86 2.98 20.87
N GLN A 76 -7.38 1.75 20.95
CA GLN A 76 -7.29 0.93 22.16
C GLN A 76 -5.97 0.19 22.32
N ARG A 77 -5.35 -0.29 21.23
CA ARG A 77 -4.18 -1.19 21.32
C ARG A 77 -2.99 -0.79 20.46
N GLY A 78 -3.17 0.12 19.50
CA GLY A 78 -2.24 0.26 18.39
C GLY A 78 -2.25 -1.00 17.51
N THR A 79 -2.25 -0.81 16.19
CA THR A 79 -2.15 -1.90 15.21
C THR A 79 -0.92 -1.63 14.32
N LEU A 80 -1.00 -1.91 13.01
CA LEU A 80 -0.09 -1.29 12.05
C LEU A 80 -0.30 0.23 11.97
N LEU A 81 -1.44 0.73 12.47
CA LEU A 81 -1.74 2.14 12.66
C LEU A 81 -1.58 2.55 14.12
N GLU A 82 -1.19 3.78 14.35
CA GLU A 82 -1.28 4.47 15.63
C GLU A 82 -2.14 5.73 15.48
N GLU A 83 -2.85 6.09 16.56
CA GLU A 83 -3.60 7.34 16.67
C GLU A 83 -2.89 8.26 17.67
N ARG A 84 -2.72 9.52 17.30
CA ARG A 84 -2.18 10.58 18.15
C ARG A 84 -2.89 11.90 17.86
N LEU A 85 -3.56 12.47 18.85
CA LEU A 85 -4.22 13.79 18.77
C LEU A 85 -5.23 13.91 17.61
N GLY A 86 -5.97 12.84 17.33
CA GLY A 86 -6.94 12.77 16.24
C GLY A 86 -6.33 12.48 14.87
N GLN A 87 -5.01 12.28 14.79
CA GLN A 87 -4.31 11.90 13.57
C GLN A 87 -3.94 10.42 13.60
N TYR A 88 -4.14 9.75 12.46
CA TYR A 88 -3.82 8.36 12.24
C TYR A 88 -2.63 8.23 11.31
N ARG A 89 -1.71 7.33 11.62
CA ARG A 89 -0.57 7.02 10.74
C ARG A 89 -0.10 5.59 10.92
N PHE A 90 0.60 5.08 9.92
CA PHE A 90 1.31 3.82 10.08
C PHE A 90 2.45 3.97 11.09
N ILE A 91 2.67 2.93 11.91
CA ILE A 91 3.71 2.91 12.94
C ILE A 91 5.12 3.19 12.39
N HIS A 92 5.33 2.90 11.10
CA HIS A 92 6.54 3.26 10.38
C HIS A 92 6.21 3.46 8.90
N LEU A 93 6.87 4.43 8.25
CA LEU A 93 6.68 4.73 6.84
C LEU A 93 6.94 3.51 5.94
N ALA A 94 8.01 2.76 6.20
CA ALA A 94 8.30 1.53 5.44
C ALA A 94 7.15 0.51 5.43
N PHE A 95 6.31 0.43 6.48
CA PHE A 95 5.13 -0.44 6.44
C PHE A 95 4.06 0.10 5.51
N GLN A 96 3.85 1.41 5.48
CA GLN A 96 2.96 2.06 4.52
C GLN A 96 3.46 1.82 3.09
N GLU A 97 4.74 2.08 2.81
CA GLU A 97 5.33 1.88 1.48
C GLU A 97 5.25 0.41 1.02
N TYR A 98 5.51 -0.53 1.93
CA TYR A 98 5.33 -1.96 1.65
C TYR A 98 3.87 -2.33 1.35
N LEU A 99 2.92 -1.79 2.11
CA LEU A 99 1.50 -2.04 1.89
C LEU A 99 0.99 -1.42 0.59
N VAL A 100 1.50 -0.24 0.22
CA VAL A 100 1.26 0.40 -1.09
C VAL A 100 1.76 -0.51 -2.21
N ALA A 101 3.00 -0.98 -2.12
CA ALA A 101 3.59 -1.89 -3.10
C ALA A 101 2.77 -3.18 -3.24
N ARG A 102 2.33 -3.75 -2.12
CA ARG A 102 1.45 -4.91 -2.09
C ARG A 102 0.09 -4.62 -2.75
N TYR A 103 -0.52 -3.46 -2.48
CA TYR A 103 -1.78 -3.06 -3.11
C TYR A 103 -1.64 -2.99 -4.64
N LEU A 104 -0.57 -2.38 -5.14
CA LEU A 104 -0.28 -2.36 -6.58
C LEU A 104 -0.10 -3.79 -7.13
N ALA A 105 0.66 -4.63 -6.44
CA ALA A 105 0.96 -5.98 -6.90
C ALA A 105 -0.22 -6.96 -6.80
N GLU A 106 -1.15 -6.78 -5.86
CA GLU A 106 -2.27 -7.72 -5.66
C GLU A 106 -3.59 -7.20 -6.22
N THR A 107 -3.90 -5.92 -6.01
CA THR A 107 -5.17 -5.34 -6.43
C THR A 107 -5.07 -4.81 -7.85
N VAL A 108 -4.20 -3.83 -8.10
CA VAL A 108 -4.07 -3.22 -9.45
C VAL A 108 -3.69 -4.27 -10.49
N ARG A 109 -2.77 -5.19 -10.16
CA ARG A 109 -2.41 -6.32 -11.03
C ARG A 109 -3.59 -7.24 -11.33
N SER A 110 -4.45 -7.54 -10.35
CA SER A 110 -5.60 -8.42 -10.58
C SER A 110 -6.61 -7.76 -11.52
N ASP A 111 -6.77 -6.45 -11.42
CA ASP A 111 -7.72 -5.68 -12.23
C ASP A 111 -7.21 -5.42 -13.66
N SER A 112 -5.91 -5.15 -13.81
CA SER A 112 -5.35 -4.59 -15.06
C SER A 112 -4.01 -5.19 -15.49
N GLY A 113 -3.52 -6.21 -14.78
CA GLY A 113 -2.26 -6.89 -15.07
C GLY A 113 -1.01 -6.06 -14.74
N LEU A 114 0.17 -6.61 -15.07
CA LEU A 114 1.44 -5.89 -14.95
C LEU A 114 1.47 -4.55 -15.72
N PRO A 115 0.88 -4.44 -16.94
CA PRO A 115 0.82 -3.17 -17.65
C PRO A 115 0.05 -2.09 -16.89
N GLY A 116 -0.95 -2.45 -16.07
CA GLY A 116 -1.70 -1.50 -15.27
C GLY A 116 -0.89 -0.89 -14.13
N ILE A 117 -0.06 -1.68 -13.47
CA ILE A 117 0.90 -1.15 -12.48
C ILE A 117 1.87 -0.17 -13.15
N ALA A 118 2.43 -0.55 -14.31
CA ALA A 118 3.36 0.30 -15.03
C ALA A 118 2.68 1.61 -15.49
N ALA A 119 1.46 1.52 -16.02
CA ALA A 119 0.69 2.69 -16.44
C ALA A 119 0.41 3.63 -15.26
N PHE A 120 -0.04 3.10 -14.11
CA PHE A 120 -0.25 3.90 -12.90
C PHE A 120 1.01 4.68 -12.51
N LEU A 121 2.18 4.02 -12.52
CA LEU A 121 3.44 4.70 -12.19
C LEU A 121 3.83 5.75 -13.25
N GLU A 122 3.64 5.43 -14.54
CA GLU A 122 3.97 6.29 -15.68
C GLU A 122 3.06 7.54 -15.80
N GLU A 123 1.86 7.51 -15.21
CA GLU A 123 0.91 8.64 -15.19
C GLU A 123 1.38 9.83 -14.31
N GLY A 124 2.49 9.67 -13.59
CA GLY A 124 3.04 10.74 -12.76
C GLY A 124 3.78 10.26 -11.50
N PRO A 125 3.28 9.26 -10.74
CA PRO A 125 3.90 8.80 -9.51
C PRO A 125 5.41 8.56 -9.63
N ILE A 126 5.88 7.96 -10.72
CA ILE A 126 7.30 7.63 -10.89
C ILE A 126 8.23 8.86 -10.95
N LEU A 127 7.69 10.06 -11.19
CA LEU A 127 8.44 11.31 -11.19
C LEU A 127 8.60 11.90 -9.78
N ASP A 128 7.79 11.45 -8.83
CA ASP A 128 7.87 11.88 -7.43
C ASP A 128 8.73 10.89 -6.63
N SER A 129 9.79 11.42 -5.99
CA SER A 129 10.65 10.65 -5.09
C SER A 129 9.89 9.89 -3.99
N TRP A 130 8.70 10.36 -3.61
CA TRP A 130 7.80 9.70 -2.65
C TRP A 130 7.35 8.30 -3.09
N TRP A 131 7.34 8.02 -4.40
CA TRP A 131 6.95 6.73 -4.96
C TRP A 131 8.13 5.83 -5.30
N ARG A 132 9.37 6.31 -5.11
CA ARG A 132 10.57 5.53 -5.42
C ARG A 132 10.58 4.19 -4.68
N GLU A 133 10.41 4.23 -3.37
CA GLU A 133 10.45 3.03 -2.53
C GLU A 133 9.27 2.09 -2.82
N PRO A 134 7.99 2.54 -2.89
CA PRO A 134 6.90 1.68 -3.35
C PRO A 134 7.15 1.02 -4.72
N ALA A 135 7.70 1.75 -5.69
CA ALA A 135 7.98 1.19 -7.02
C ALA A 135 9.05 0.09 -6.98
N LEU A 136 10.10 0.26 -6.17
CA LEU A 136 11.11 -0.78 -5.94
C LEU A 136 10.51 -1.98 -5.20
N LEU A 137 9.75 -1.73 -4.13
CA LEU A 137 9.09 -2.77 -3.34
C LEU A 137 8.08 -3.59 -4.14
N VAL A 138 7.41 -3.02 -5.16
CA VAL A 138 6.58 -3.79 -6.10
C VAL A 138 7.43 -4.86 -6.79
N CYS A 139 8.61 -4.49 -7.29
CA CYS A 139 9.52 -5.43 -7.94
C CYS A 139 9.97 -6.52 -6.96
N GLY A 140 10.40 -6.12 -5.76
CA GLY A 140 10.77 -7.02 -4.69
C GLY A 140 9.64 -8.01 -4.35
N TYR A 141 8.41 -7.52 -4.17
CA TYR A 141 7.24 -8.34 -3.88
C TYR A 141 6.93 -9.35 -5.00
N LEU A 142 6.94 -8.90 -6.26
CA LEU A 142 6.68 -9.77 -7.42
C LEU A 142 7.74 -10.88 -7.57
N SER A 143 8.97 -10.64 -7.13
CA SER A 143 10.05 -11.64 -7.19
C SER A 143 9.84 -12.80 -6.22
N ILE A 144 9.18 -12.58 -5.08
CA ILE A 144 8.85 -13.60 -4.08
C ILE A 144 7.79 -14.57 -4.60
N GLY A 145 6.74 -14.07 -5.25
CA GLY A 145 5.56 -14.86 -5.60
C GLY A 145 5.71 -15.74 -6.84
N THR A 146 6.41 -15.25 -7.88
CA THR A 146 6.64 -16.01 -9.11
C THR A 146 7.89 -15.50 -9.83
N PRO A 147 9.01 -16.23 -9.78
CA PRO A 147 10.21 -15.89 -10.52
C PRO A 147 9.88 -15.70 -12.01
N GLY A 148 10.08 -14.48 -12.52
CA GLY A 148 9.73 -14.06 -13.87
C GLY A 148 8.63 -12.98 -13.96
N MET A 149 7.79 -12.80 -12.93
CA MET A 149 6.85 -11.66 -12.90
C MET A 149 7.57 -10.34 -12.70
N ALA A 150 8.53 -10.30 -11.78
CA ALA A 150 9.39 -9.15 -11.57
C ALA A 150 10.16 -8.80 -12.86
N GLN A 151 10.75 -9.79 -13.55
CA GLN A 151 11.43 -9.56 -14.82
C GLN A 151 10.52 -8.96 -15.89
N LYS A 152 9.30 -9.48 -16.07
CA LYS A 152 8.32 -8.92 -17.01
C LYS A 152 7.93 -7.48 -16.67
N PHE A 153 7.73 -7.20 -15.38
CA PHE A 153 7.44 -5.85 -14.90
C PHE A 153 8.58 -4.88 -15.22
N LEU A 154 9.83 -5.27 -14.91
CA LEU A 154 11.02 -4.47 -15.21
C LEU A 154 11.22 -4.24 -16.71
N ARG A 155 11.01 -5.27 -17.54
CA ARG A 155 11.07 -5.12 -19.01
C ARG A 155 10.03 -4.12 -19.53
N ARG A 156 8.82 -4.12 -18.97
CA ARG A 156 7.77 -3.15 -19.31
C ARG A 156 8.14 -1.73 -18.88
N LEU A 157 8.68 -1.52 -17.68
CA LEU A 157 9.12 -0.20 -17.22
C LEU A 157 10.30 0.34 -18.04
N ALA A 158 11.31 -0.49 -18.30
CA ALA A 158 12.47 -0.15 -19.12
C ALA A 158 12.14 0.14 -20.60
N GLY A 159 10.88 -0.04 -21.02
CA GLY A 159 10.46 0.16 -22.41
C GLY A 159 10.99 -0.91 -23.37
N LEU A 160 11.42 -2.07 -22.85
CA LEU A 160 11.83 -3.21 -23.66
C LEU A 160 10.64 -3.99 -24.21
N ASP A 161 9.46 -3.83 -23.58
CA ASP A 161 8.19 -4.33 -24.07
C ASP A 161 7.30 -3.14 -24.52
N PRO A 162 6.40 -3.31 -25.49
CA PRO A 162 5.61 -2.21 -26.05
C PRO A 162 4.81 -1.43 -25.02
N ARG A 163 4.78 -0.10 -25.18
CA ARG A 163 3.94 0.79 -24.38
C ARG A 163 2.61 1.04 -25.11
N PRO A 164 1.48 1.06 -24.41
CA PRO A 164 0.17 1.29 -25.03
C PRO A 164 -0.05 2.77 -25.41
N HIS A 165 0.78 3.69 -24.90
CA HIS A 165 0.72 5.11 -25.18
C HIS A 165 2.14 5.72 -25.23
N GLU A 166 2.25 6.92 -25.79
CA GLU A 166 3.49 7.70 -25.78
C GLU A 166 3.74 8.27 -24.39
N VAL A 167 4.96 8.06 -23.87
CA VAL A 167 5.35 8.44 -22.52
C VAL A 167 6.42 9.53 -22.61
N ALA A 168 6.28 10.59 -21.81
CA ALA A 168 7.22 11.71 -21.78
C ALA A 168 8.65 11.23 -21.42
N ALA A 169 9.66 11.91 -21.96
CA ALA A 169 11.07 11.52 -21.78
C ALA A 169 11.47 11.41 -20.31
N ASP A 170 11.04 12.34 -19.46
CA ASP A 170 11.36 12.34 -18.02
C ASP A 170 10.79 11.10 -17.33
N THR A 171 9.56 10.71 -17.68
CA THR A 171 8.93 9.48 -17.18
C THR A 171 9.68 8.24 -17.65
N VAL A 172 10.17 8.22 -18.89
CA VAL A 172 11.00 7.12 -19.40
C VAL A 172 12.29 7.00 -18.59
N ILE A 173 12.96 8.11 -18.33
CA ILE A 173 14.22 8.14 -17.57
C ILE A 173 13.98 7.64 -16.15
N ALA A 174 12.94 8.12 -15.46
CA ALA A 174 12.60 7.67 -14.12
C ALA A 174 12.26 6.17 -14.07
N ALA A 175 11.50 5.66 -15.05
CA ALA A 175 11.17 4.23 -15.16
C ALA A 175 12.42 3.35 -15.36
N VAL A 176 13.36 3.80 -16.19
CA VAL A 176 14.64 3.12 -16.39
C VAL A 176 15.48 3.17 -15.12
N GLU A 177 15.52 4.30 -14.41
CA GLU A 177 16.25 4.42 -13.14
C GLU A 177 15.75 3.41 -12.10
N ILE A 178 14.43 3.33 -11.89
CA ILE A 178 13.83 2.32 -10.99
C ILE A 178 14.20 0.91 -11.44
N THR A 179 14.18 0.66 -12.75
CA THR A 179 14.53 -0.67 -13.28
C THR A 179 16.00 -1.03 -13.01
N CYS A 180 16.92 -0.08 -13.22
CA CYS A 180 18.33 -0.28 -12.92
C CYS A 180 18.60 -0.48 -11.43
N ALA A 181 17.94 0.30 -10.57
CA ALA A 181 18.04 0.16 -9.11
C ALA A 181 17.53 -1.22 -8.65
N ALA A 182 16.34 -1.62 -9.10
CA ALA A 182 15.79 -2.95 -8.76
C ALA A 182 16.70 -4.10 -9.23
N ALA A 183 17.26 -4.01 -10.44
CA ALA A 183 18.18 -5.03 -10.95
C ALA A 183 19.50 -5.10 -10.17
N ALA A 184 19.97 -3.95 -9.63
CA ALA A 184 21.17 -3.89 -8.81
C ALA A 184 20.94 -4.46 -7.39
N GLU A 185 19.76 -4.22 -6.81
CA GLU A 185 19.41 -4.69 -5.47
C GLU A 185 19.05 -6.18 -5.43
N TRP A 186 18.44 -6.69 -6.51
CA TRP A 186 18.03 -8.09 -6.61
C TRP A 186 18.59 -8.76 -7.87
N PRO A 187 19.87 -9.17 -7.86
CA PRO A 187 20.56 -9.69 -9.05
C PRO A 187 20.05 -11.05 -9.56
N THR A 188 19.12 -11.68 -8.84
CA THR A 188 18.46 -12.94 -9.22
C THR A 188 17.07 -12.76 -9.84
N ILE A 189 16.64 -11.52 -10.13
CA ILE A 189 15.37 -11.21 -10.83
C ILE A 189 15.47 -11.47 -12.34
#